data_AF-A0A967I0X2-F1
#
_entry.id   AF-A0A967I0X2-F1
#
_cell.length_a   1.000
_cell.length_b   1.000
_cell.length_c   1.000
_cell.angle_alpha   90.00
_cell.angle_beta   90.00
_cell.angle_gamma   90.00
#
_symmetry.space_group_name_H-M   'P 1'
#
loop_
_entity.id
_entity.type
_entity.pdbx_description
1 polymer ?
#
loop_
_entity_poly.entity_id
_entity_poly.type
_entity_poly.pdbx_seq_one_letter_code
_entity_poly.pdbx_strand_id
1 'polypeptide(L)'
;MEPPDYSGIFLEPEDIQYEEIDPPLRNLIRLINAESWVKTFGCCAGQAHHGESPDPEHQFFMGFFVNHEDGGAKRLRSWVEEANRLNGPTGLRAEVESVDKHPFGQGSVDGWYAYRITAYEIKGRMNLISEQVYLRMIKCLETAWETVENIS
;
A
#
# COMPACT_ATOMS: atom_id res chain seq x y z
N MET A 1 -12.87 26.14 -16.55
CA MET A 1 -12.12 24.95 -16.98
C MET A 1 -12.66 23.82 -16.13
N GLU A 2 -13.32 22.84 -16.75
CA GLU A 2 -13.70 21.61 -16.06
C GLU A 2 -12.44 20.76 -15.86
N PRO A 3 -12.25 20.12 -14.70
CA PRO A 3 -11.18 19.14 -14.52
C PRO A 3 -11.38 17.99 -15.52
N PRO A 4 -10.31 17.42 -16.09
CA PRO A 4 -10.46 16.38 -17.09
C PRO A 4 -11.13 15.14 -16.48
N ASP A 5 -11.81 14.38 -17.33
CA ASP A 5 -12.62 13.22 -16.94
C ASP A 5 -11.69 12.05 -16.58
N TYR A 6 -11.31 11.95 -15.29
CA TYR A 6 -10.42 10.91 -14.74
C TYR A 6 -11.15 9.61 -14.36
N SER A 7 -12.38 9.41 -14.86
CA SER A 7 -13.36 8.39 -14.46
C SER A 7 -12.95 6.91 -14.64
N GLY A 8 -11.67 6.62 -14.80
CA GLY A 8 -11.11 5.25 -14.80
C GLY A 8 -9.71 5.08 -14.21
N ILE A 9 -9.09 6.14 -13.65
CA ILE A 9 -7.74 6.03 -13.02
C ILE A 9 -7.85 5.91 -11.50
N PHE A 10 -8.81 6.63 -10.91
CA PHE A 10 -9.09 6.62 -9.48
C PHE A 10 -10.49 6.07 -9.27
N LEU A 11 -10.62 5.08 -8.39
CA LEU A 11 -11.91 4.73 -7.82
C LEU A 11 -12.09 5.56 -6.57
N GLU A 12 -13.19 6.30 -6.48
CA GLU A 12 -13.55 6.94 -5.21
C GLU A 12 -13.86 5.87 -4.16
N PRO A 13 -13.69 6.16 -2.86
CA PRO A 13 -13.90 5.18 -1.80
C PRO A 13 -15.23 4.45 -1.89
N GLU A 14 -16.30 5.14 -2.29
CA GLU A 14 -17.64 4.60 -2.52
C GLU A 14 -17.77 3.68 -3.73
N ASP A 15 -16.87 3.79 -4.71
CA ASP A 15 -16.86 3.00 -5.95
C ASP A 15 -15.99 1.74 -5.82
N ILE A 16 -15.23 1.61 -4.71
CA ILE A 16 -14.41 0.43 -4.43
C ILE A 16 -15.29 -0.73 -3.94
N GLN A 17 -15.24 -1.87 -4.64
CA GLN A 17 -15.89 -3.11 -4.22
C GLN A 17 -15.07 -3.81 -3.12
N TYR A 18 -15.18 -3.33 -1.88
CA TYR A 18 -14.40 -3.85 -0.74
C TYR A 18 -14.61 -5.34 -0.47
N GLU A 19 -15.73 -5.90 -0.90
CA GLU A 19 -16.06 -7.32 -0.78
C GLU A 19 -15.15 -8.20 -1.64
N GLU A 20 -14.61 -7.68 -2.74
CA GLU A 20 -13.68 -8.37 -3.64
C GLU A 20 -12.23 -8.29 -3.19
N ILE A 21 -11.93 -7.43 -2.21
CA ILE A 21 -10.60 -7.27 -1.63
C ILE A 21 -10.34 -8.38 -0.61
N ASP A 22 -9.12 -8.90 -0.59
CA ASP A 22 -8.62 -9.80 0.45
C ASP A 22 -9.00 -9.27 1.84
N PRO A 23 -9.75 -10.06 2.66
CA PRO A 23 -10.24 -9.63 3.97
C PRO A 23 -9.22 -8.90 4.86
N PRO A 24 -7.94 -9.32 4.98
CA PRO A 24 -6.99 -8.62 5.82
C PRO A 24 -6.63 -7.21 5.33
N LEU A 25 -6.74 -6.91 4.04
CA LEU A 25 -6.37 -5.61 3.46
C LEU A 25 -7.47 -4.56 3.51
N ARG A 26 -8.74 -4.98 3.71
CA ARG A 26 -9.91 -4.10 3.58
C ARG A 26 -9.83 -2.86 4.47
N ASN A 27 -9.45 -3.03 5.73
CA ASN A 27 -9.37 -1.91 6.66
C ASN A 27 -8.27 -0.91 6.27
N LEU A 28 -7.09 -1.42 5.91
CA LEU A 28 -6.00 -0.57 5.44
C LEU A 28 -6.39 0.21 4.18
N ILE A 29 -7.06 -0.42 3.21
CA ILE A 29 -7.52 0.26 1.99
C ILE A 29 -8.55 1.35 2.30
N ARG A 30 -9.45 1.12 3.28
CA ARG A 30 -10.39 2.16 3.72
C ARG A 30 -9.66 3.35 4.34
N LEU A 31 -8.67 3.11 5.20
CA LEU A 31 -7.87 4.16 5.82
C LEU A 31 -7.14 5.00 4.75
N ILE A 32 -6.55 4.33 3.76
CA ILE A 32 -5.83 5.00 2.67
C ILE A 32 -6.78 5.85 1.83
N ASN A 33 -7.89 5.28 1.35
CA ASN A 33 -8.77 6.01 0.42
C ASN A 33 -9.65 7.07 1.11
N ALA A 34 -9.77 7.07 2.44
CA ALA A 34 -10.42 8.15 3.18
C ALA A 34 -9.66 9.48 3.09
N GLU A 35 -8.37 9.44 2.74
CA GLU A 35 -7.53 10.63 2.62
C GLU A 35 -7.55 11.23 1.21
N SER A 36 -7.42 12.56 1.13
CA SER A 36 -7.42 13.27 -0.16
C SER A 36 -6.09 13.19 -0.91
N TRP A 37 -5.00 12.81 -0.24
CA TRP A 37 -3.65 12.85 -0.80
C TRP A 37 -3.20 11.52 -1.42
N VAL A 38 -4.00 10.45 -1.30
CA VAL A 38 -3.65 9.09 -1.73
C VAL A 38 -4.88 8.32 -2.22
N LYS A 39 -4.72 7.48 -3.24
CA LYS A 39 -5.79 6.60 -3.76
C LYS A 39 -5.21 5.25 -4.17
N THR A 40 -5.83 4.13 -3.76
CA THR A 40 -5.33 2.79 -4.13
C THR A 40 -5.74 2.40 -5.55
N PHE A 41 -4.87 1.74 -6.29
CA PHE A 41 -5.21 1.16 -7.61
C PHE A 41 -5.08 -0.37 -7.68
N GLY A 42 -4.50 -1.03 -6.68
CA GLY A 42 -4.39 -2.49 -6.65
C GLY A 42 -3.67 -3.00 -5.41
N CYS A 43 -3.92 -4.25 -5.04
CA CYS A 43 -3.29 -4.87 -3.89
C CYS A 43 -3.33 -6.40 -3.97
N CYS A 44 -2.46 -7.06 -3.22
CA CYS A 44 -2.52 -8.50 -2.97
C CYS A 44 -1.96 -8.77 -1.57
N ALA A 45 -2.64 -9.60 -0.76
CA ALA A 45 -2.15 -10.02 0.55
C ALA A 45 -0.95 -11.00 0.44
N GLY A 46 -0.69 -11.50 -0.76
CA GLY A 46 0.41 -12.40 -1.10
C GLY A 46 0.01 -13.88 -1.04
N GLN A 47 0.80 -14.75 -1.67
CA GLN A 47 0.50 -16.19 -1.82
C GLN A 47 0.26 -16.97 -0.53
N ALA A 48 0.90 -16.59 0.57
CA ALA A 48 0.67 -17.22 1.87
C ALA A 48 -0.80 -17.08 2.32
N HIS A 49 -1.51 -16.05 1.84
CA HIS A 49 -2.93 -15.89 2.06
C HIS A 49 -3.76 -16.83 1.17
N HIS A 50 -3.36 -17.02 -0.09
CA HIS A 50 -4.09 -17.82 -1.07
C HIS A 50 -3.79 -19.33 -1.00
N GLY A 51 -2.81 -19.75 -0.19
CA GLY A 51 -2.41 -21.16 -0.08
C GLY A 51 -1.68 -21.68 -1.31
N GLU A 52 -1.07 -20.79 -2.08
CA GLU A 52 -0.44 -21.08 -3.37
C GLU A 52 1.08 -21.30 -3.25
N SER A 53 1.65 -21.98 -4.25
CA SER A 53 3.11 -22.15 -4.35
C SER A 53 3.81 -20.80 -4.56
N PRO A 54 5.03 -20.60 -4.01
CA PRO A 54 5.77 -19.36 -4.18
C PRO A 54 6.04 -19.03 -5.65
N ASP A 55 5.58 -17.87 -6.11
CA ASP A 55 5.80 -17.29 -7.43
C ASP A 55 6.00 -15.77 -7.28
N PRO A 56 7.07 -15.19 -7.86
CA PRO A 56 7.37 -13.76 -7.78
C PRO A 56 6.23 -12.82 -8.14
N GLU A 57 5.28 -13.22 -8.98
CA GLU A 57 4.19 -12.35 -9.43
C GLU A 57 3.11 -12.10 -8.35
N HIS A 58 3.05 -12.92 -7.29
CA HIS A 58 1.98 -12.85 -6.28
C HIS A 58 2.52 -12.64 -4.86
N GLN A 59 3.55 -11.80 -4.73
CA GLN A 59 4.03 -11.31 -3.43
C GLN A 59 3.07 -10.26 -2.85
N PHE A 60 3.16 -10.02 -1.54
CA PHE A 60 2.44 -8.91 -0.91
C PHE A 60 2.78 -7.60 -1.64
N PHE A 61 1.75 -6.88 -2.10
CA PHE A 61 1.93 -5.53 -2.62
C PHE A 61 0.70 -4.66 -2.37
N MET A 62 0.94 -3.35 -2.33
CA MET A 62 -0.10 -2.33 -2.40
C MET A 62 0.33 -1.25 -3.39
N GLY A 63 -0.49 -1.02 -4.41
CA GLY A 63 -0.35 0.03 -5.40
C GLY A 63 -1.28 1.19 -5.11
N PHE A 64 -0.75 2.41 -5.13
CA PHE A 64 -1.51 3.62 -4.89
C PHE A 64 -0.91 4.82 -5.64
N PHE A 65 -1.75 5.80 -5.93
CA PHE A 65 -1.34 7.11 -6.37
C PHE A 65 -1.23 8.06 -5.20
N VAL A 66 -0.24 8.96 -5.25
CA VAL A 66 0.01 9.98 -4.23
C VAL A 66 0.03 11.36 -4.87
N ASN A 67 -0.73 12.29 -4.33
CA ASN A 67 -0.67 13.70 -4.70
C ASN A 67 0.57 14.34 -4.10
N HIS A 68 1.49 14.80 -4.95
CA HIS A 68 2.71 15.47 -4.50
C HIS A 68 2.46 16.92 -4.08
N GLU A 69 1.42 17.57 -4.59
CA GLU A 69 1.12 18.97 -4.30
C GLU A 69 0.71 19.17 -2.84
N ASP A 70 0.07 18.16 -2.23
CA ASP A 70 -0.34 18.15 -0.81
C ASP A 70 0.76 17.63 0.14
N GLY A 71 2.00 17.51 -0.36
CA GLY A 71 3.11 16.93 0.41
C GLY A 71 3.00 15.42 0.62
N GLY A 72 2.15 14.73 -0.14
CA GLY A 72 1.90 13.29 -0.02
C GLY A 72 3.17 12.44 -0.13
N ALA A 73 4.14 12.83 -0.95
CA ALA A 73 5.43 12.13 -1.07
C ALA A 73 6.23 12.10 0.25
N LYS A 74 6.06 13.12 1.11
CA LYS A 74 6.68 13.14 2.44
C LYS A 74 5.90 12.25 3.40
N ARG A 75 4.56 12.34 3.40
CA ARG A 75 3.67 11.50 4.22
C ARG A 75 3.87 10.01 3.93
N LEU A 76 3.92 9.64 2.66
CA LEU A 76 4.22 8.28 2.21
C LEU A 76 5.52 7.75 2.79
N ARG A 77 6.61 8.53 2.71
CA ARG A 77 7.90 8.14 3.28
C ARG A 77 7.83 7.96 4.78
N SER A 78 7.24 8.93 5.49
CA SER A 78 7.05 8.84 6.95
C SER A 78 6.22 7.62 7.36
N TRP A 79 5.18 7.30 6.60
CA TRP A 79 4.34 6.13 6.83
C TRP A 79 5.13 4.81 6.68
N VAL A 80 5.89 4.65 5.59
CA VAL A 80 6.69 3.45 5.34
C VAL A 80 7.84 3.32 6.35
N GLU A 81 8.47 4.43 6.73
CA GLU A 81 9.50 4.45 7.78
C GLU A 81 8.94 4.01 9.13
N GLU A 82 7.77 4.49 9.50
CA GLU A 82 7.11 4.15 10.75
C GLU A 82 6.65 2.68 10.77
N ALA A 83 6.07 2.18 9.66
CA ALA A 83 5.72 0.77 9.53
C ALA A 83 6.95 -0.12 9.68
N ASN A 84 8.09 0.28 9.09
CA ASN A 84 9.35 -0.41 9.23
C ASN A 84 9.93 -0.36 10.65
N ARG A 85 9.77 0.76 11.37
CA ARG A 85 10.16 0.86 12.78
C ARG A 85 9.38 -0.15 13.63
N LEU A 86 8.07 -0.29 13.38
CA LEU A 86 7.19 -1.25 14.05
C LEU A 86 7.48 -2.72 13.68
N ASN A 87 7.99 -2.95 12.45
CA ASN A 87 8.40 -4.27 11.96
C ASN A 87 9.83 -4.66 12.33
N GLY A 88 10.69 -3.74 12.75
CA GLY A 88 12.11 -3.98 13.02
C GLY A 88 12.44 -5.28 13.81
N PRO A 89 11.69 -5.65 14.86
CA PRO A 89 11.93 -6.89 15.63
C PRO A 89 11.61 -8.20 14.90
N THR A 90 10.83 -8.17 13.81
CA THR A 90 10.34 -9.38 13.12
C THR A 90 11.21 -9.80 11.94
N GLY A 91 12.14 -8.93 11.53
CA GLY A 91 12.92 -9.13 10.30
C GLY A 91 12.14 -8.82 9.02
N LEU A 92 10.96 -8.19 9.11
CA LEU A 92 10.20 -7.76 7.94
C LEU A 92 10.53 -6.32 7.56
N ARG A 93 10.55 -6.06 6.24
CA ARG A 93 10.82 -4.75 5.68
C ARG A 93 9.81 -4.44 4.58
N ALA A 94 9.21 -3.26 4.65
CA ALA A 94 8.46 -2.66 3.56
C ALA A 94 9.39 -1.76 2.75
N GLU A 95 9.30 -1.86 1.43
CA GLU A 95 9.91 -0.94 0.48
C GLU A 95 8.85 -0.20 -0.30
N VAL A 96 9.17 1.02 -0.72
CA VAL A 96 8.31 1.81 -1.58
C VAL A 96 9.09 2.26 -2.80
N GLU A 97 8.51 2.04 -3.97
CA GLU A 97 9.10 2.41 -5.25
C GLU A 97 8.09 3.19 -6.10
N SER A 98 8.60 4.12 -6.91
CA SER A 98 7.79 4.79 -7.92
C SER A 98 7.55 3.85 -9.10
N VAL A 99 6.35 3.86 -9.64
CA VAL A 99 5.94 2.97 -10.73
C VAL A 99 5.75 3.82 -11.99
N ASP A 100 6.60 3.63 -13.00
CA ASP A 100 6.55 4.41 -14.25
C ASP A 100 5.34 4.04 -15.12
N LYS A 101 4.86 2.80 -15.01
CA LYS A 101 3.68 2.26 -15.70
C LYS A 101 2.94 1.30 -14.77
N HIS A 102 1.64 1.52 -14.61
CA HIS A 102 0.75 0.66 -13.84
C HIS A 102 -0.29 0.02 -14.77
N PRO A 103 -1.07 -0.98 -14.32
CA PRO A 103 -1.96 -1.75 -15.18
C PRO A 103 -3.00 -0.93 -15.97
N PHE A 104 -3.29 0.30 -15.53
CA PHE A 104 -4.30 1.17 -16.13
C PHE A 104 -3.72 2.38 -16.89
N GLY A 105 -2.39 2.52 -17.00
CA GLY A 105 -1.79 3.61 -17.77
C GLY A 105 -0.46 4.15 -17.25
N GLN A 106 -0.32 5.48 -17.32
CA GLN A 106 0.91 6.19 -17.00
C GLN A 106 1.11 6.31 -15.49
N GLY A 107 2.35 6.14 -15.03
CA GLY A 107 2.75 6.26 -13.63
C GLY A 107 2.63 7.65 -13.01
N SER A 108 2.16 8.64 -13.76
CA SER A 108 1.93 9.99 -13.24
C SER A 108 0.84 10.69 -14.04
N VAL A 109 0.00 11.46 -13.36
CA VAL A 109 -1.03 12.30 -13.97
C VAL A 109 -1.27 13.52 -13.06
N ASP A 110 -1.11 14.72 -13.59
CA ASP A 110 -1.51 15.98 -12.93
C ASP A 110 -1.13 16.09 -11.44
N GLY A 111 0.15 15.92 -11.13
CA GLY A 111 0.66 16.02 -9.75
C GLY A 111 0.49 14.75 -8.90
N TRP A 112 -0.23 13.75 -9.41
CA TRP A 112 -0.33 12.41 -8.83
C TRP A 112 0.72 11.48 -9.42
N TYR A 113 1.33 10.66 -8.56
CA TYR A 113 2.38 9.73 -8.93
C TYR A 113 2.08 8.34 -8.36
N ALA A 114 2.24 7.32 -9.19
CA ALA A 114 2.02 5.93 -8.81
C ALA A 114 3.21 5.40 -8.02
N TYR A 115 2.89 4.71 -6.93
CA TYR A 115 3.82 4.03 -6.05
C TYR A 115 3.35 2.61 -5.78
N ARG A 116 4.31 1.76 -5.42
CA ARG A 116 4.06 0.42 -4.93
C ARG A 116 4.80 0.20 -3.63
N ILE A 117 4.10 -0.27 -2.61
CA ILE A 117 4.71 -0.87 -1.42
C ILE A 117 4.81 -2.38 -1.66
N THR A 118 5.98 -2.93 -1.43
CA THR A 118 6.24 -4.37 -1.35
C THR A 118 6.79 -4.71 0.03
N ALA A 119 6.70 -5.97 0.44
CA ALA A 119 7.26 -6.45 1.69
C ALA A 119 8.16 -7.66 1.44
N TYR A 120 9.30 -7.69 2.13
CA TYR A 120 10.22 -8.81 2.07
C TYR A 120 10.84 -9.12 3.43
N GLU A 121 11.43 -10.31 3.50
CA GLU A 121 12.12 -10.82 4.66
C GLU A 121 13.61 -10.45 4.63
N ILE A 122 14.11 -9.93 5.74
CA ILE A 122 15.54 -9.77 5.98
C ILE A 122 16.10 -11.13 6.38
N LYS A 123 16.87 -11.75 5.47
CA LYS A 123 17.50 -13.06 5.67
C LYS A 123 18.22 -13.13 7.03
N GLY A 124 17.96 -14.20 7.78
CA GLY A 124 18.61 -14.49 9.06
C GLY A 124 18.05 -13.73 10.28
N ARG A 125 16.94 -12.99 10.13
CA ARG A 125 16.29 -12.26 11.23
C ARG A 125 14.82 -12.61 11.45
N MET A 126 14.32 -13.63 10.74
CA MET A 126 12.90 -13.97 10.78
C MET A 126 12.56 -14.74 12.06
N ASN A 127 11.59 -14.23 12.80
CA ASN A 127 11.07 -14.84 14.02
C ASN A 127 9.56 -15.18 13.92
N LEU A 128 9.02 -15.22 12.70
CA LEU A 128 7.60 -15.46 12.42
C LEU A 128 7.42 -16.68 11.52
N ILE A 129 6.24 -17.28 11.60
CA ILE A 129 5.80 -18.32 10.65
C ILE A 129 5.31 -17.60 9.37
N SER A 130 5.60 -18.15 8.19
CA SER A 130 5.32 -17.51 6.88
C SER A 130 3.89 -16.94 6.75
N GLU A 131 2.88 -17.65 7.26
CA GLU A 131 1.47 -17.22 7.24
C GLU A 131 1.16 -15.98 8.10
N GLN A 132 2.03 -15.63 9.05
CA GLN A 132 1.85 -14.46 9.94
C GLN A 132 2.57 -13.22 9.43
N VAL A 133 3.47 -13.37 8.46
CA VAL A 133 4.33 -12.30 7.95
C VAL A 133 3.50 -11.17 7.35
N TYR A 134 2.58 -11.48 6.44
CA TYR A 134 1.78 -10.47 5.76
C TYR A 134 0.74 -9.83 6.70
N LEU A 135 0.11 -10.60 7.60
CA LEU A 135 -0.81 -10.05 8.61
C LEU A 135 -0.10 -9.07 9.54
N ARG A 136 1.14 -9.38 9.94
CA ARG A 136 1.97 -8.47 10.72
C ARG A 136 2.29 -7.20 9.93
N MET A 137 2.69 -7.35 8.66
CA MET A 137 2.99 -6.21 7.79
C MET A 137 1.78 -5.29 7.64
N ILE A 138 0.61 -5.84 7.33
CA ILE A 138 -0.66 -5.10 7.23
C ILE A 138 -0.93 -4.36 8.54
N LYS A 139 -0.82 -5.04 9.69
CA LYS A 139 -1.10 -4.39 10.97
C LYS A 139 -0.12 -3.25 11.29
N CYS A 140 1.14 -3.41 10.93
CA CYS A 140 2.15 -2.37 11.08
C CYS A 140 1.88 -1.18 10.14
N LEU A 141 1.44 -1.43 8.90
CA LEU A 141 1.01 -0.39 7.97
C LEU A 141 -0.21 0.38 8.49
N GLU A 142 -1.24 -0.29 9.01
CA GLU A 142 -2.40 0.35 9.63
C GLU A 142 -1.99 1.23 10.82
N THR A 143 -1.19 0.67 11.74
CA THR A 143 -0.77 1.38 12.96
C THR A 143 0.09 2.60 12.62
N ALA A 144 0.97 2.46 11.61
CA ALA A 144 1.79 3.55 11.13
C ALA A 144 0.95 4.64 10.45
N TRP A 145 -0.11 4.26 9.72
CA TRP A 145 -1.05 5.21 9.10
C TRP A 145 -1.70 6.10 10.16
N GLU A 146 -2.30 5.47 11.17
CA GLU A 146 -2.91 6.17 12.31
C GLU A 146 -1.91 7.11 13.01
N THR A 147 -0.64 6.72 13.10
CA THR A 147 0.40 7.55 13.73
C THR A 147 0.72 8.78 12.89
N VAL A 148 0.86 8.64 11.56
CA VAL A 148 1.22 9.75 10.67
C VAL A 148 0.08 10.75 10.51
N GLU A 149 -1.16 10.28 10.37
CA GLU A 149 -2.30 11.18 10.17
C GLU A 149 -2.72 11.89 11.48
N ASN A 150 -2.53 11.28 12.66
CA ASN A 150 -2.82 11.96 13.94
C ASN A 150 -1.79 13.04 14.34
N ILE A 151 -0.67 13.15 13.63
CA ILE A 151 0.39 14.15 13.88
C ILE A 151 0.33 15.30 12.86
N SER A 152 -0.46 15.16 11.79
CA SER A 152 -0.47 16.06 10.62
C SER A 152 -1.49 17.20 10.71
#